data_AF-A0A238FK49-F1
#
_entry.id   AF-A0A238FK49-F1
#
_cell.length_a   1.000
_cell.length_b   1.000
_cell.length_c   1.000
_cell.angle_alpha   90.00
_cell.angle_beta   90.00
_cell.angle_gamma   90.00
#
_symmetry.space_group_name_H-M   'P 1'
#
loop_
_entity.id
_entity.type
_entity.pdbx_description
1 polymer ?
#
loop_
_entity_poly.entity_id
_entity_poly.type
_entity_poly.pdbx_seq_one_letter_code
_entity_poly.pdbx_strand_id
1 'polypeptide(L)'
;MLAATDAGRTRCQSGSAMIATSGRLTLLLLGLATIMSVSVADAAAISNAATTNYTTNTTNTTNATTTDQDLGFYNVIPGGGRWLTYAVEDTLLGEPINVVISADSDPFIMTEAGLDDWFLSIQYGAEFLNVSLGGKQKADLGDGNGRHNQTQILRYNYFDTIYGTLQESVNGGSHVRIWQQNGLMADSGAWFVAASVEYPAAMGHLIVPNGYDLGRDEVVGNATMRNGTISPATNRTFSATSQLIQFLPANSSANINHDIKTDGNVAILTVKVTSNGSASTSSANESTAPSSTFMTLQAKTLVIASTVLSVAIASLL
;
A
#
# COMPACT_ATOMS: atom_id res chain seq x y z
N MET A 1 15.48 -65.01 2.31
CA MET A 1 16.12 -65.89 1.32
C MET A 1 15.06 -66.85 0.83
N LEU A 2 14.73 -66.76 -0.47
CA LEU A 2 13.83 -67.60 -1.28
C LEU A 2 12.36 -67.71 -0.87
N ALA A 3 11.39 -67.80 -1.78
CA ALA A 3 11.17 -67.37 -3.17
C ALA A 3 9.78 -67.95 -3.53
N ALA A 4 9.01 -67.17 -4.28
CA ALA A 4 7.72 -67.52 -4.85
C ALA A 4 7.82 -68.52 -6.03
N THR A 5 6.69 -69.14 -6.38
CA THR A 5 6.17 -69.39 -7.75
C THR A 5 4.80 -70.12 -7.65
N ASP A 6 3.70 -69.58 -8.20
CA ASP A 6 3.16 -69.68 -9.59
C ASP A 6 2.14 -70.85 -9.69
N ALA A 7 1.03 -70.92 -10.44
CA ALA A 7 0.46 -70.17 -11.56
C ALA A 7 -1.03 -70.56 -11.80
N GLY A 8 -1.79 -69.73 -12.53
CA GLY A 8 -2.85 -70.13 -13.49
C GLY A 8 -4.31 -70.13 -13.00
N ARG A 9 -5.35 -69.79 -13.79
CA ARG A 9 -5.48 -69.45 -15.22
C ARG A 9 -6.92 -68.92 -15.51
N THR A 10 -7.03 -67.81 -16.26
CA THR A 10 -8.04 -67.41 -17.28
C THR A 10 -9.50 -67.94 -17.31
N ARG A 11 -10.51 -67.06 -17.46
CA ARG A 11 -11.32 -66.89 -18.73
C ARG A 11 -12.38 -65.76 -18.72
N CYS A 12 -12.36 -65.01 -19.82
CA CYS A 12 -13.36 -64.28 -20.64
C CYS A 12 -14.81 -63.91 -20.20
N GLN A 13 -15.11 -62.62 -20.45
CA GLN A 13 -16.22 -62.00 -21.23
C GLN A 13 -17.71 -62.28 -20.89
N SER A 14 -18.48 -61.22 -20.58
CA SER A 14 -19.38 -60.50 -21.52
C SER A 14 -20.61 -59.85 -20.84
N GLY A 15 -20.84 -58.56 -21.16
CA GLY A 15 -22.11 -57.84 -21.33
C GLY A 15 -23.31 -58.02 -20.38
N SER A 16 -23.69 -56.94 -19.68
CA SER A 16 -24.85 -56.08 -20.02
C SER A 16 -25.62 -55.52 -18.80
N ALA A 17 -26.14 -54.30 -19.02
CA ALA A 17 -27.29 -53.63 -18.38
C ALA A 17 -27.06 -52.67 -17.18
N MET A 18 -27.02 -51.39 -17.54
CA MET A 18 -27.85 -50.28 -17.03
C MET A 18 -28.21 -50.21 -15.53
N ILE A 19 -27.62 -49.24 -14.82
CA ILE A 19 -28.35 -48.42 -13.84
C ILE A 19 -27.91 -46.96 -14.01
N ALA A 20 -28.91 -46.10 -14.19
CA ALA A 20 -28.80 -44.66 -14.35
C ALA A 20 -28.50 -43.96 -13.01
N THR A 21 -27.61 -42.96 -13.04
CA THR A 21 -27.63 -41.84 -12.08
C THR A 21 -27.13 -40.56 -12.78
N SER A 22 -28.12 -39.80 -13.26
CA SER A 22 -28.26 -38.34 -13.19
C SER A 22 -27.01 -37.45 -13.04
N GLY A 23 -26.84 -36.55 -14.03
CA GLY A 23 -26.75 -35.11 -13.76
C GLY A 23 -25.37 -34.49 -13.61
N ARG A 24 -24.66 -34.26 -14.72
CA ARG A 24 -23.62 -33.21 -14.79
C ARG A 24 -24.14 -32.06 -15.66
N LEU A 25 -24.57 -31.00 -15.00
CA LEU A 25 -24.87 -29.72 -15.63
C LEU A 25 -23.55 -28.92 -15.69
N THR A 26 -22.86 -28.96 -16.83
CA THR A 26 -21.72 -28.08 -17.08
C THR A 26 -22.29 -26.69 -17.39
N LEU A 27 -22.35 -25.83 -16.38
CA LEU A 27 -22.80 -24.45 -16.53
C LEU A 27 -21.68 -23.63 -17.18
N LEU A 28 -21.84 -23.40 -18.48
CA LEU A 28 -21.07 -22.44 -19.26
C LEU A 28 -21.52 -21.03 -18.82
N LEU A 29 -20.78 -20.36 -17.93
CA LEU A 29 -21.00 -18.95 -17.66
C LEU A 29 -20.16 -18.12 -18.64
N LEU A 30 -20.84 -17.52 -19.62
CA LEU A 30 -20.32 -16.39 -20.37
C LEU A 30 -20.08 -15.24 -19.37
N GLY A 31 -18.82 -14.98 -19.05
CA GLY A 31 -18.41 -13.71 -18.48
C GLY A 31 -18.50 -12.64 -19.58
N LEU A 32 -19.59 -11.87 -19.60
CA LEU A 32 -19.62 -10.60 -20.32
C LEU A 32 -18.74 -9.62 -19.56
N ALA A 33 -17.44 -9.60 -19.88
CA ALA A 33 -16.60 -8.46 -19.58
C ALA A 33 -16.95 -7.35 -20.58
N THR A 34 -17.66 -6.32 -20.15
CA THR A 34 -17.72 -5.06 -20.90
C THR A 34 -16.35 -4.40 -20.80
N ILE A 35 -15.50 -4.70 -21.79
CA ILE A 35 -14.27 -3.97 -22.06
C ILE A 35 -14.69 -2.57 -22.53
N MET A 36 -14.61 -1.58 -21.67
CA MET A 36 -14.48 -0.20 -22.13
C MET A 36 -13.06 -0.04 -22.65
N SER A 37 -12.90 -0.22 -23.96
CA SER A 37 -11.68 0.11 -24.69
C SER A 37 -11.47 1.61 -24.61
N VAL A 38 -10.63 2.06 -23.67
CA VAL A 38 -10.01 3.38 -23.77
C VAL A 38 -8.88 3.24 -24.76
N SER A 39 -9.05 3.83 -25.94
CA SER A 39 -7.98 3.96 -26.92
C SER A 39 -6.89 4.85 -26.31
N VAL A 40 -5.75 4.25 -25.94
CA VAL A 40 -4.54 5.00 -25.67
C VAL A 40 -4.04 5.47 -27.04
N ALA A 41 -4.19 6.76 -27.31
CA ALA A 41 -3.55 7.37 -28.47
C ALA A 41 -2.03 7.36 -28.21
N ASP A 42 -1.29 6.83 -29.20
CA ASP A 42 0.17 6.80 -29.22
C ASP A 42 0.76 8.18 -28.91
N ALA A 43 1.46 8.29 -27.79
CA ALA A 43 2.43 9.35 -27.55
C ALA A 43 3.83 8.73 -27.62
N ALA A 44 4.33 8.57 -28.86
CA ALA A 44 5.74 8.34 -29.09
C ALA A 44 6.53 9.59 -28.67
N ALA A 45 7.01 9.60 -27.42
CA ALA A 45 7.96 10.60 -26.96
C ALA A 45 9.39 10.12 -27.24
N ILE A 46 9.97 10.79 -28.24
CA ILE A 46 11.33 10.78 -28.74
C ILE A 46 12.38 10.51 -27.65
N SER A 47 13.14 9.43 -27.84
CA SER A 47 14.40 9.15 -27.15
C SER A 47 15.47 10.16 -27.56
N ASN A 48 15.89 11.03 -26.65
CA ASN A 48 17.19 11.68 -26.72
C ASN A 48 18.05 11.19 -25.57
N ALA A 49 18.79 10.11 -25.83
CA ALA A 49 19.89 9.66 -25.00
C ALA A 49 20.99 10.72 -25.03
N ALA A 50 21.09 11.53 -23.97
CA ALA A 50 22.29 12.30 -23.68
C ALA A 50 23.28 11.37 -22.97
N THR A 51 24.17 10.80 -23.77
CA THR A 51 25.36 10.06 -23.35
C THR A 51 26.20 10.92 -22.40
N THR A 52 26.12 10.67 -21.09
CA THR A 52 27.06 11.25 -20.13
C THR A 52 28.08 10.18 -19.77
N ASN A 53 29.32 10.41 -20.17
CA ASN A 53 30.46 9.54 -19.95
C ASN A 53 30.64 9.25 -18.45
N TYR A 54 30.43 8.00 -18.04
CA TYR A 54 30.83 7.52 -16.72
C TYR A 54 32.33 7.23 -16.75
N THR A 55 33.12 8.16 -16.22
CA THR A 55 34.54 7.92 -15.93
C THR A 55 34.62 7.09 -14.65
N THR A 56 35.03 5.84 -14.77
CA THR A 56 35.30 4.93 -13.64
C THR A 56 36.61 5.34 -12.95
N ASN A 57 36.51 6.02 -11.80
CA ASN A 57 37.63 6.15 -10.88
C ASN A 57 37.42 5.21 -9.69
N THR A 58 38.04 4.04 -9.80
CA THR A 58 38.27 3.09 -8.71
C THR A 58 39.22 3.70 -7.69
N THR A 59 38.74 3.98 -6.47
CA THR A 59 39.61 4.01 -5.28
C THR A 59 38.87 3.40 -4.08
N ASN A 60 39.64 2.58 -3.36
CA ASN A 60 39.23 1.65 -2.32
C ASN A 60 38.84 2.34 -1.00
N THR A 61 37.79 1.81 -0.39
CA THR A 61 37.50 1.66 1.06
C THR A 61 38.12 2.65 2.05
N THR A 62 37.27 3.55 2.57
CA THR A 62 37.19 3.85 4.00
C THR A 62 35.72 4.07 4.40
N ASN A 63 35.30 3.43 5.50
CA ASN A 63 34.04 3.69 6.17
C ASN A 63 34.04 5.15 6.67
N ALA A 64 33.31 6.01 5.98
CA ALA A 64 32.96 7.35 6.44
C ALA A 64 31.49 7.58 6.05
N THR A 65 30.67 7.74 7.09
CA THR A 65 29.39 8.46 7.15
C THR A 65 28.85 8.91 5.80
N THR A 66 27.68 8.40 5.42
CA THR A 66 26.76 9.10 4.51
C THR A 66 26.82 10.57 4.88
N THR A 67 27.39 11.38 3.99
CA THR A 67 27.44 12.84 4.13
C THR A 67 26.08 13.31 4.62
N ASP A 68 26.11 14.10 5.70
CA ASP A 68 25.04 14.79 6.40
C ASP A 68 24.12 15.53 5.40
N GLN A 69 23.28 14.77 4.69
CA GLN A 69 22.17 15.32 3.94
C GLN A 69 21.11 15.55 4.99
N ASP A 70 20.81 16.82 5.24
CA ASP A 70 19.63 17.21 5.99
C ASP A 70 18.40 16.78 5.16
N LEU A 71 17.97 15.54 5.37
CA LEU A 71 16.80 14.95 4.71
C LEU A 71 15.52 15.17 5.52
N GLY A 72 15.62 15.88 6.66
CA GLY A 72 14.55 16.04 7.63
C GLY A 72 14.13 14.73 8.30
N PHE A 73 15.04 13.77 8.50
CA PHE A 73 14.83 12.60 9.35
C PHE A 73 16.18 12.00 9.81
N TYR A 74 16.18 11.22 10.89
CA TYR A 74 17.36 10.48 11.33
C TYR A 74 17.41 9.08 10.73
N ASN A 75 18.58 8.63 10.27
CA ASN A 75 18.75 7.27 9.77
C ASN A 75 18.39 6.26 10.88
N VAL A 76 17.60 5.24 10.52
CA VAL A 76 17.09 4.23 11.47
C VAL A 76 18.18 3.27 11.97
N ILE A 77 19.26 3.06 11.20
CA ILE A 77 20.26 2.01 11.49
C ILE A 77 21.10 2.29 12.75
N PRO A 78 21.67 3.50 12.98
CA PRO A 78 22.49 3.76 14.16
C PRO A 78 21.77 3.54 15.50
N GLY A 79 20.45 3.74 15.53
CA GLY A 79 19.62 3.49 16.71
C GLY A 79 19.10 2.06 16.85
N GLY A 80 19.53 1.13 15.99
CA GLY A 80 19.10 -0.27 16.01
C GLY A 80 17.83 -0.58 15.22
N GLY A 81 17.25 0.43 14.56
CA GLY A 81 16.13 0.27 13.64
C GLY A 81 16.53 -0.34 12.30
N ARG A 82 15.56 -0.48 11.40
CA ARG A 82 15.77 -1.01 10.04
C ARG A 82 14.75 -0.48 9.04
N TRP A 83 15.12 -0.45 7.76
CA TRP A 83 14.26 -0.03 6.63
C TRP A 83 13.21 -1.08 6.23
N LEU A 84 12.83 -1.96 7.16
CA LEU A 84 11.84 -3.02 6.99
C LEU A 84 10.92 -3.06 8.21
N THR A 85 9.62 -3.16 8.00
CA THR A 85 8.65 -3.45 9.06
C THR A 85 8.86 -4.85 9.62
N TYR A 86 8.14 -5.23 10.67
CA TYR A 86 8.02 -6.61 11.15
C TYR A 86 6.60 -7.07 10.82
N ALA A 87 6.48 -7.76 9.69
CA ALA A 87 5.19 -8.16 9.11
C ALA A 87 4.67 -9.48 9.70
N VAL A 88 5.58 -10.37 10.09
CA VAL A 88 5.27 -11.68 10.67
C VAL A 88 5.94 -11.80 12.03
N GLU A 89 5.15 -12.10 13.05
CA GLU A 89 5.61 -12.27 14.44
C GLU A 89 6.72 -13.34 14.52
N ASP A 90 7.70 -13.11 15.40
CA ASP A 90 8.87 -13.98 15.60
C ASP A 90 9.76 -14.22 14.36
N THR A 91 9.60 -13.44 13.29
CA THR A 91 10.49 -13.47 12.12
C THR A 91 11.19 -12.12 11.89
N LEU A 92 12.13 -12.13 10.94
CA LEU A 92 12.72 -10.91 10.39
C LEU A 92 12.02 -10.44 9.10
N LEU A 93 10.95 -11.11 8.66
CA LEU A 93 10.24 -10.72 7.44
C LEU A 93 9.49 -9.42 7.63
N GLY A 94 9.60 -8.54 6.63
CA GLY A 94 9.08 -7.19 6.68
C GLY A 94 8.68 -6.65 5.33
N GLU A 95 7.84 -5.64 5.35
CA GLU A 95 7.57 -4.79 4.20
C GLU A 95 8.62 -3.68 4.14
N PRO A 96 9.08 -3.27 2.95
CA PRO A 96 9.94 -2.11 2.77
C PRO A 96 9.30 -0.84 3.33
N ILE A 97 10.03 -0.13 4.18
CA ILE A 97 9.74 1.27 4.47
C ILE A 97 10.36 2.07 3.34
N ASN A 98 9.58 2.32 2.30
CA ASN A 98 10.03 2.78 0.98
C ASN A 98 9.61 4.22 0.65
N VAL A 99 8.94 4.91 1.58
CA VAL A 99 8.66 6.34 1.50
C VAL A 99 8.93 6.99 2.87
N VAL A 100 9.51 8.19 2.87
CA VAL A 100 9.62 9.05 4.06
C VAL A 100 9.05 10.42 3.72
N ILE A 101 8.18 10.94 4.57
CA ILE A 101 7.70 12.32 4.50
C ILE A 101 8.56 13.12 5.47
N SER A 102 9.48 13.89 4.89
CA SER A 102 10.52 14.65 5.59
C SER A 102 9.94 15.68 6.55
N ALA A 103 10.60 15.89 7.69
CA ALA A 103 10.32 16.97 8.63
C ALA A 103 10.53 18.38 8.03
N ASP A 104 11.22 18.49 6.89
CA ASP A 104 11.34 19.75 6.14
C ASP A 104 10.04 20.14 5.41
N SER A 105 9.02 19.28 5.47
CA SER A 105 7.68 19.59 4.99
C SER A 105 7.06 20.75 5.77
N ASP A 106 5.92 21.25 5.30
CA ASP A 106 5.13 22.23 6.05
C ASP A 106 4.78 21.67 7.44
N PRO A 107 4.89 22.45 8.54
CA PRO A 107 4.59 21.97 9.89
C PRO A 107 3.21 21.34 10.05
N PHE A 108 2.23 21.75 9.23
CA PHE A 108 0.91 21.12 9.21
C PHE A 108 0.98 19.62 8.89
N ILE A 109 1.88 19.21 7.98
CA ILE A 109 2.07 17.81 7.55
C ILE A 109 2.63 16.94 8.68
N MET A 110 3.32 17.54 9.67
CA MET A 110 3.84 16.81 10.84
C MET A 110 2.77 16.54 11.90
N THR A 111 1.52 16.94 11.65
CA THR A 111 0.36 16.60 12.49
C THR A 111 -0.44 15.47 11.84
N GLU A 112 -1.10 14.62 12.63
CA GLU A 112 -2.00 13.58 12.10
C GLU A 112 -3.07 14.18 11.18
N ALA A 113 -3.68 15.30 11.58
CA ALA A 113 -4.72 15.96 10.79
C ALA A 113 -4.21 16.47 9.42
N GLY A 114 -3.00 17.03 9.37
CA GLY A 114 -2.44 17.50 8.11
C GLY A 114 -1.87 16.39 7.24
N LEU A 115 -1.37 15.33 7.86
CA LEU A 115 -0.99 14.10 7.18
C LEU A 115 -2.21 13.47 6.47
N ASP A 116 -3.32 13.32 7.19
CA ASP A 116 -4.56 12.76 6.65
C ASP A 116 -5.17 13.62 5.54
N ASP A 117 -5.19 14.94 5.73
CA ASP A 117 -5.68 15.89 4.73
C ASP A 117 -4.86 15.84 3.43
N TRP A 118 -3.54 15.67 3.56
CA TRP A 118 -2.65 15.48 2.43
C TRP A 118 -2.80 14.11 1.78
N PHE A 119 -2.91 13.01 2.54
CA PHE A 119 -3.15 11.69 1.95
C PHE A 119 -4.47 11.64 1.16
N LEU A 120 -5.52 12.31 1.65
CA LEU A 120 -6.78 12.44 0.91
C LEU A 120 -6.59 13.16 -0.44
N SER A 121 -5.69 14.15 -0.51
CA SER A 121 -5.41 14.85 -1.77
C SER A 121 -4.68 13.97 -2.79
N ILE A 122 -3.95 12.95 -2.34
CA ILE A 122 -3.24 11.97 -3.17
C ILE A 122 -3.98 10.61 -3.28
N GLN A 123 -5.28 10.60 -2.99
CA GLN A 123 -6.20 9.46 -3.17
C GLN A 123 -6.03 8.31 -2.16
N TYR A 124 -5.53 8.60 -0.95
CA TYR A 124 -5.48 7.62 0.13
C TYR A 124 -6.44 8.04 1.25
N GLY A 125 -7.24 7.10 1.73
CA GLY A 125 -8.20 7.34 2.82
C GLY A 125 -8.15 6.23 3.86
N ALA A 126 -8.76 6.49 5.02
CA ALA A 126 -8.91 5.50 6.08
C ALA A 126 -9.68 4.26 5.57
N GLU A 127 -9.32 3.09 6.11
CA GLU A 127 -9.99 1.84 5.77
C GLU A 127 -11.49 1.90 6.09
N PHE A 128 -12.31 1.45 5.15
CA PHE A 128 -13.73 1.34 5.37
C PHE A 128 -14.03 0.29 6.46
N LEU A 129 -14.70 0.72 7.53
CA LEU A 129 -15.07 -0.10 8.70
C LEU A 129 -13.91 -0.80 9.42
N ASN A 130 -12.65 -0.34 9.23
CA ASN A 130 -11.47 -0.94 9.85
C ASN A 130 -11.35 -2.47 9.59
N VAL A 131 -11.85 -2.92 8.45
CA VAL A 131 -11.72 -4.32 8.02
C VAL A 131 -10.36 -4.48 7.34
N SER A 132 -9.31 -4.66 8.14
CA SER A 132 -8.00 -5.06 7.64
C SER A 132 -7.93 -6.58 7.58
N LEU A 133 -7.64 -7.16 6.40
CA LEU A 133 -7.38 -8.60 6.25
C LEU A 133 -5.98 -9.02 6.72
N GLY A 134 -5.31 -8.18 7.51
CA GLY A 134 -4.02 -8.42 8.14
C GLY A 134 -3.87 -7.66 9.46
N GLY A 135 -2.99 -8.15 10.34
CA GLY A 135 -2.70 -7.53 11.62
C GLY A 135 -1.91 -6.22 11.49
N LYS A 136 -1.82 -5.46 12.59
CA LYS A 136 -0.93 -4.30 12.67
C LYS A 136 0.52 -4.78 12.59
N GLN A 137 1.30 -4.17 11.71
CA GLN A 137 2.74 -4.41 11.65
C GLN A 137 3.48 -3.49 12.61
N LYS A 138 4.68 -3.92 13.02
CA LYS A 138 5.58 -3.11 13.85
C LYS A 138 6.72 -2.52 13.03
N ALA A 139 7.29 -1.41 13.45
CA ALA A 139 8.55 -0.90 12.92
C ALA A 139 9.44 -0.41 14.07
N ASP A 140 10.75 -0.41 13.84
CA ASP A 140 11.75 0.20 14.71
C ASP A 140 12.50 1.24 13.90
N LEU A 141 12.30 2.51 14.23
CA LEU A 141 12.83 3.66 13.49
C LEU A 141 14.16 4.17 14.04
N GLY A 142 14.79 3.43 14.98
CA GLY A 142 16.06 3.81 15.58
C GLY A 142 16.00 5.07 16.44
N ASP A 143 14.80 5.43 16.91
CA ASP A 143 14.55 6.64 17.69
C ASP A 143 14.44 6.38 19.20
N GLY A 144 14.67 5.14 19.62
CA GLY A 144 14.60 4.72 21.03
C GLY A 144 13.21 4.23 21.47
N ASN A 145 12.20 4.25 20.60
CA ASN A 145 10.90 3.62 20.88
C ASN A 145 10.93 2.08 20.73
N GLY A 146 11.94 1.55 20.04
CA GLY A 146 12.00 0.15 19.65
C GLY A 146 10.85 -0.23 18.70
N ARG A 147 10.53 -1.54 18.64
CA ARG A 147 9.46 -2.07 17.79
C ARG A 147 8.08 -1.65 18.30
N HIS A 148 7.39 -0.80 17.56
CA HIS A 148 6.04 -0.34 17.89
C HIS A 148 5.08 -0.45 16.71
N ASN A 149 3.79 -0.57 17.00
CA ASN A 149 2.75 -0.73 15.98
C ASN A 149 2.63 0.51 15.10
N GLN A 150 2.23 0.29 13.85
CA GLN A 150 1.80 1.37 12.95
C GLN A 150 0.75 2.27 13.59
N THR A 151 0.86 3.57 13.30
CA THR A 151 -0.12 4.60 13.70
C THR A 151 -1.43 4.40 12.94
N GLN A 152 -1.34 4.21 11.62
CA GLN A 152 -2.50 4.02 10.77
C GLN A 152 -2.20 3.17 9.53
N ILE A 153 -3.26 2.79 8.83
CA ILE A 153 -3.25 2.20 7.49
C ILE A 153 -4.23 2.98 6.63
N LEU A 154 -3.77 3.39 5.44
CA LEU A 154 -4.62 4.07 4.46
C LEU A 154 -4.62 3.26 3.16
N ARG A 155 -5.76 3.24 2.49
CA ARG A 155 -5.97 2.52 1.22
C ARG A 155 -6.28 3.50 0.11
N TYR A 156 -5.93 3.13 -1.11
CA TYR A 156 -6.34 3.87 -2.29
C TYR A 156 -7.87 3.98 -2.34
N ASN A 157 -8.37 5.19 -2.54
CA ASN A 157 -9.80 5.48 -2.43
C ASN A 157 -10.50 5.66 -3.79
N TYR A 158 -9.82 5.42 -4.93
CA TYR A 158 -10.44 5.51 -6.27
C TYR A 158 -11.25 6.80 -6.51
N PHE A 159 -10.80 7.95 -5.99
CA PHE A 159 -11.52 9.23 -6.11
C PHE A 159 -12.87 9.28 -5.39
N ASP A 160 -13.16 8.33 -4.50
CA ASP A 160 -14.33 8.29 -3.63
C ASP A 160 -13.90 8.22 -2.16
N THR A 161 -13.97 9.35 -1.46
CA THR A 161 -13.56 9.46 -0.06
C THR A 161 -14.48 8.73 0.93
N ILE A 162 -15.64 8.24 0.49
CA ILE A 162 -16.63 7.59 1.35
C ILE A 162 -16.64 6.08 1.14
N TYR A 163 -16.67 5.62 -0.13
CA TYR A 163 -16.81 4.21 -0.48
C TYR A 163 -15.61 3.65 -1.25
N GLY A 164 -14.62 4.48 -1.55
CA GLY A 164 -13.45 4.09 -2.33
C GLY A 164 -12.62 2.97 -1.71
N THR A 165 -12.35 3.06 -0.41
CA THR A 165 -11.55 2.06 0.29
C THR A 165 -12.29 0.71 0.47
N LEU A 166 -13.63 0.71 0.36
CA LEU A 166 -14.41 -0.52 0.20
C LEU A 166 -14.17 -1.16 -1.17
N GLN A 167 -14.10 -0.36 -2.24
CA GLN A 167 -13.77 -0.89 -3.57
C GLN A 167 -12.36 -1.46 -3.61
N GLU A 168 -11.40 -0.81 -2.94
CA GLU A 168 -10.04 -1.35 -2.79
C GLU A 168 -10.06 -2.72 -2.09
N SER A 169 -10.81 -2.84 -1.00
CA SER A 169 -10.94 -4.14 -0.30
C SER A 169 -11.46 -5.25 -1.22
N VAL A 170 -12.25 -4.93 -2.25
CA VAL A 170 -12.75 -5.91 -3.21
C VAL A 170 -11.79 -6.13 -4.37
N ASN A 171 -11.19 -5.07 -4.91
CA ASN A 171 -10.47 -5.05 -6.17
C ASN A 171 -8.94 -5.14 -6.02
N GLY A 172 -8.41 -4.90 -4.82
CA GLY A 172 -7.00 -4.74 -4.54
C GLY A 172 -6.47 -3.41 -5.09
N GLY A 173 -5.43 -2.89 -4.48
CA GLY A 173 -4.83 -1.63 -4.89
C GLY A 173 -3.66 -1.26 -4.00
N SER A 174 -3.26 0.00 -4.10
CA SER A 174 -2.20 0.54 -3.26
C SER A 174 -2.70 0.79 -1.83
N HIS A 175 -1.87 0.47 -0.85
CA HIS A 175 -2.08 0.85 0.54
C HIS A 175 -0.77 1.29 1.19
N VAL A 176 -0.89 2.03 2.29
CA VAL A 176 0.23 2.53 3.07
C VAL A 176 0.06 2.21 4.55
N ARG A 177 1.15 1.82 5.20
CA ARG A 177 1.28 1.73 6.66
C ARG A 177 2.24 2.79 7.13
N ILE A 178 1.92 3.45 8.24
CA ILE A 178 2.61 4.69 8.64
C ILE A 178 3.07 4.62 10.10
N TRP A 179 4.28 5.13 10.35
CA TRP A 179 4.90 5.33 11.66
C TRP A 179 5.49 6.74 11.76
N GLN A 180 5.61 7.29 12.97
CA GLN A 180 6.27 8.57 13.22
C GLN A 180 7.60 8.35 13.92
N GLN A 181 8.64 9.06 13.50
CA GLN A 181 9.92 9.09 14.20
C GLN A 181 9.90 10.16 15.30
N ASN A 182 9.48 9.77 16.50
CA ASN A 182 9.22 10.67 17.63
C ASN A 182 9.84 10.18 18.96
N GLY A 183 10.76 9.24 18.90
CA GLY A 183 11.45 8.72 20.09
C GLY A 183 12.55 9.65 20.60
N LEU A 184 12.78 9.61 21.92
CA LEU A 184 13.68 10.52 22.63
C LEU A 184 15.15 10.51 22.15
N MET A 185 15.57 9.48 21.40
CA MET A 185 16.95 9.38 20.91
C MET A 185 17.13 9.99 19.52
N ALA A 186 16.05 10.13 18.74
CA ALA A 186 16.11 10.65 17.37
C ALA A 186 14.74 11.20 16.93
N ASP A 187 14.18 12.17 17.65
CA ASP A 187 12.89 12.78 17.33
C ASP A 187 13.05 13.81 16.19
N SER A 188 12.65 13.41 14.97
CA SER A 188 12.57 14.34 13.83
C SER A 188 11.14 14.80 13.54
N GLY A 189 10.13 14.07 14.02
CA GLY A 189 8.74 14.23 13.65
C GLY A 189 8.36 13.67 12.27
N ALA A 190 9.33 13.20 11.48
CA ALA A 190 9.11 12.68 10.13
C ALA A 190 8.24 11.42 10.12
N TRP A 191 7.51 11.22 9.02
CA TRP A 191 6.67 10.03 8.83
C TRP A 191 7.36 9.01 7.96
N PHE A 192 7.39 7.76 8.42
CA PHE A 192 7.94 6.61 7.72
C PHE A 192 6.80 5.76 7.20
N VAL A 193 6.86 5.41 5.91
CA VAL A 193 5.74 4.82 5.19
C VAL A 193 6.20 3.56 4.47
N ALA A 194 5.48 2.47 4.71
CA ALA A 194 5.56 1.25 3.90
C ALA A 194 4.40 1.24 2.92
N ALA A 195 4.70 1.46 1.63
CA ALA A 195 3.73 1.48 0.55
C ALA A 195 3.81 0.18 -0.25
N SER A 196 2.66 -0.39 -0.61
CA SER A 196 2.60 -1.60 -1.42
C SER A 196 1.30 -1.71 -2.21
N VAL A 197 1.29 -2.57 -3.24
CA VAL A 197 0.10 -2.89 -4.04
C VAL A 197 -0.29 -4.35 -3.84
N GLU A 198 -1.57 -4.58 -3.54
CA GLU A 198 -2.15 -5.91 -3.30
C GLU A 198 -3.08 -6.34 -4.45
N TYR A 199 -3.20 -7.65 -4.64
CA TYR A 199 -4.26 -8.24 -5.45
C TYR A 199 -5.65 -8.07 -4.80
N PRO A 200 -6.75 -8.27 -5.56
CA PRO A 200 -8.10 -8.32 -5.01
C PRO A 200 -8.29 -9.33 -3.87
N ALA A 201 -9.35 -9.15 -3.07
CA ALA A 201 -9.75 -10.12 -2.04
C ALA A 201 -9.93 -11.55 -2.56
N ALA A 202 -10.38 -11.70 -3.81
CA ALA A 202 -10.52 -13.01 -4.47
C ALA A 202 -9.19 -13.78 -4.60
N MET A 203 -8.06 -13.08 -4.48
CA MET A 203 -6.70 -13.62 -4.50
C MET A 203 -6.01 -13.46 -3.14
N GLY A 204 -6.77 -13.14 -2.08
CA GLY A 204 -6.29 -13.09 -0.70
C GLY A 204 -5.40 -11.89 -0.36
N HIS A 205 -5.49 -10.78 -1.09
CA HIS A 205 -4.66 -9.59 -0.85
C HIS A 205 -3.15 -9.86 -0.86
N LEU A 206 -2.71 -10.83 -1.66
CA LEU A 206 -1.28 -11.06 -1.84
C LEU A 206 -0.65 -9.85 -2.53
N ILE A 207 0.59 -9.51 -2.14
CA ILE A 207 1.36 -8.46 -2.81
C ILE A 207 1.58 -8.85 -4.27
N VAL A 208 1.28 -7.93 -5.19
CA VAL A 208 1.48 -8.17 -6.63
C VAL A 208 2.98 -8.26 -6.97
N PRO A 209 3.37 -8.87 -8.10
CA PRO A 209 4.75 -8.78 -8.58
C PRO A 209 5.21 -7.32 -8.66
N ASN A 210 6.40 -7.02 -8.11
CA ASN A 210 6.92 -5.65 -7.97
C ASN A 210 6.05 -4.71 -7.10
N GLY A 211 5.15 -5.25 -6.28
CA GLY A 211 4.13 -4.48 -5.56
C GLY A 211 4.68 -3.44 -4.59
N TYR A 212 5.87 -3.63 -4.04
CA TYR A 212 6.51 -2.65 -3.15
C TYR A 212 7.02 -1.43 -3.92
N ASP A 213 7.74 -1.63 -5.03
CA ASP A 213 8.22 -0.52 -5.86
C ASP A 213 7.03 0.19 -6.53
N LEU A 214 6.02 -0.57 -7.01
CA LEU A 214 4.78 -0.01 -7.54
C LEU A 214 4.03 0.86 -6.51
N GLY A 215 3.93 0.41 -5.26
CA GLY A 215 3.26 1.16 -4.20
C GLY A 215 3.96 2.48 -3.89
N ARG A 216 5.30 2.46 -3.80
CA ARG A 216 6.10 3.68 -3.65
C ARG A 216 5.86 4.62 -4.83
N ASP A 217 5.99 4.11 -6.05
CA ASP A 217 5.91 4.92 -7.26
C ASP A 217 4.51 5.52 -7.45
N GLU A 218 3.45 4.84 -7.03
CA GLU A 218 2.08 5.36 -7.02
C GLU A 218 1.91 6.51 -6.00
N VAL A 219 2.38 6.33 -4.76
CA VAL A 219 2.38 7.42 -3.75
C VAL A 219 3.14 8.64 -4.26
N VAL A 220 4.34 8.44 -4.78
CA VAL A 220 5.21 9.53 -5.26
C VAL A 220 4.64 10.19 -6.51
N GLY A 221 4.13 9.41 -7.45
CA GLY A 221 3.50 9.90 -8.68
C GLY A 221 2.28 10.76 -8.40
N ASN A 222 1.41 10.32 -7.49
CA ASN A 222 0.26 11.11 -7.07
C ASN A 222 0.67 12.37 -6.29
N ALA A 223 1.71 12.29 -5.45
CA ALA A 223 2.17 13.43 -4.66
C ALA A 223 2.83 14.54 -5.49
N THR A 224 3.52 14.18 -6.58
CA THR A 224 4.39 15.09 -7.34
C THR A 224 3.75 15.65 -8.62
N MET A 225 2.42 15.64 -8.71
CA MET A 225 1.69 16.21 -9.85
C MET A 225 2.08 17.68 -10.09
N ARG A 226 2.26 18.06 -11.37
CA ARG A 226 2.75 19.39 -11.79
C ARG A 226 1.96 20.57 -11.21
N ASN A 227 0.64 20.41 -11.05
CA ASN A 227 -0.25 21.45 -10.55
C ASN A 227 -0.53 21.33 -9.04
N GLY A 228 0.22 20.49 -8.34
CA GLY A 228 -0.09 20.10 -6.97
C GLY A 228 -1.32 19.20 -6.88
N THR A 229 -1.74 18.95 -5.64
CA THR A 229 -2.91 18.13 -5.30
C THR A 229 -3.87 18.94 -4.44
N ILE A 230 -5.16 18.61 -4.47
CA ILE A 230 -6.19 19.33 -3.71
C ILE A 230 -6.93 18.35 -2.82
N SER A 231 -6.99 18.64 -1.52
CA SER A 231 -7.80 17.83 -0.61
C SER A 231 -9.29 18.00 -0.93
N PRO A 232 -10.03 16.91 -1.17
CA PRO A 232 -11.48 16.98 -1.35
C PRO A 232 -12.22 17.37 -0.06
N ALA A 233 -11.58 17.26 1.12
CA ALA A 233 -12.21 17.55 2.41
C ALA A 233 -12.10 19.04 2.79
N THR A 234 -10.93 19.64 2.57
CA THR A 234 -10.63 21.02 3.04
C THR A 234 -10.45 22.02 1.90
N ASN A 235 -10.36 21.55 0.65
CA ASN A 235 -9.98 22.33 -0.52
C ASN A 235 -8.56 22.95 -0.40
N ARG A 236 -7.74 22.42 0.51
CA ARG A 236 -6.32 22.79 0.67
C ARG A 236 -5.52 22.30 -0.51
N THR A 237 -4.57 23.11 -0.98
CA THR A 237 -3.68 22.74 -2.08
C THR A 237 -2.30 22.43 -1.54
N PHE A 238 -1.70 21.36 -2.06
CA PHE A 238 -0.37 20.90 -1.69
C PHE A 238 0.52 20.77 -2.93
N SER A 239 1.82 20.93 -2.75
CA SER A 239 2.84 20.54 -3.74
C SER A 239 3.90 19.70 -3.06
N ALA A 240 4.44 18.69 -3.73
CA ALA A 240 5.54 17.89 -3.20
C ALA A 240 6.70 17.79 -4.18
N THR A 241 7.91 17.71 -3.63
CA THR A 241 9.11 17.25 -4.34
C THR A 241 9.50 15.88 -3.82
N SER A 242 10.22 15.11 -4.65
CA SER A 242 10.75 13.81 -4.25
C SER A 242 12.23 13.70 -4.61
N GLN A 243 12.97 12.94 -3.80
CA GLN A 243 14.30 12.44 -4.13
C GLN A 243 14.37 10.95 -3.78
N LEU A 244 14.98 10.14 -4.65
CA LEU A 244 15.17 8.72 -4.40
C LEU A 244 16.57 8.50 -3.82
N ILE A 245 16.63 7.80 -2.68
CA ILE A 245 17.87 7.43 -2.02
C ILE A 245 17.81 5.94 -1.71
N GLN A 246 18.89 5.23 -2.02
CA GLN A 246 18.95 3.79 -1.80
C GLN A 246 19.35 3.47 -0.36
N PHE A 247 18.40 2.96 0.43
CA PHE A 247 18.64 2.52 1.82
C PHE A 247 18.55 1.00 2.01
N LEU A 248 17.97 0.30 1.05
CA LEU A 248 17.90 -1.17 1.01
C LEU A 248 18.83 -1.71 -0.09
N PRO A 249 19.28 -2.98 0.00
CA PRO A 249 20.05 -3.58 -1.08
C PRO A 249 19.23 -3.69 -2.37
N ALA A 250 19.73 -3.13 -3.46
CA ALA A 250 19.08 -3.23 -4.76
C ALA A 250 19.01 -4.68 -5.28
N ASN A 251 17.94 -5.01 -6.01
CA ASN A 251 17.67 -6.32 -6.60
C ASN A 251 17.68 -7.47 -5.58
N SER A 252 17.30 -7.18 -4.34
CA SER A 252 17.30 -8.11 -3.23
C SER A 252 15.89 -8.31 -2.69
N SER A 253 15.59 -9.54 -2.27
CA SER A 253 14.40 -9.91 -1.49
C SER A 253 14.78 -10.28 -0.04
N ALA A 254 16.02 -10.03 0.38
CA ALA A 254 16.52 -10.44 1.68
C ALA A 254 15.67 -9.86 2.82
N ASN A 255 15.01 -10.75 3.57
CA ASN A 255 14.06 -10.42 4.64
C ASN A 255 12.82 -9.62 4.19
N ILE A 256 12.58 -9.49 2.89
CA ILE A 256 11.37 -8.87 2.34
C ILE A 256 10.27 -9.93 2.31
N ASN A 257 9.11 -9.56 2.84
CA ASN A 257 7.94 -10.43 2.83
C ASN A 257 7.55 -10.82 1.39
N HIS A 258 7.00 -12.02 1.20
CA HIS A 258 6.67 -12.60 -0.12
C HIS A 258 7.85 -12.84 -1.09
N ASP A 259 9.11 -12.70 -0.66
CA ASP A 259 10.31 -12.91 -1.50
C ASP A 259 10.33 -12.03 -2.77
N ILE A 260 9.76 -10.83 -2.68
CA ILE A 260 9.71 -9.86 -3.78
C ILE A 260 10.99 -9.03 -3.77
N LYS A 261 11.69 -8.99 -4.90
CA LYS A 261 12.86 -8.12 -5.08
C LYS A 261 12.41 -6.67 -5.25
N THR A 262 13.16 -5.75 -4.65
CA THR A 262 12.99 -4.30 -4.82
C THR A 262 14.23 -3.67 -5.43
N ASP A 263 14.09 -2.48 -6.01
CA ASP A 263 15.23 -1.65 -6.41
C ASP A 263 16.03 -1.07 -5.21
N GLY A 264 15.45 -1.17 -3.99
CA GLY A 264 16.05 -0.75 -2.74
C GLY A 264 15.98 0.76 -2.46
N ASN A 265 15.30 1.52 -3.33
CA ASN A 265 15.13 2.95 -3.20
C ASN A 265 14.00 3.30 -2.25
N VAL A 266 14.24 4.32 -1.44
CA VAL A 266 13.25 5.00 -0.61
C VAL A 266 13.04 6.40 -1.20
N ALA A 267 11.78 6.79 -1.38
CA ALA A 267 11.45 8.13 -1.80
C ALA A 267 11.33 9.06 -0.59
N ILE A 268 12.10 10.13 -0.58
CA ILE A 268 12.01 11.19 0.44
C ILE A 268 11.16 12.32 -0.14
N LEU A 269 9.98 12.52 0.42
CA LEU A 269 9.01 13.55 0.04
C LEU A 269 9.13 14.78 0.95
N THR A 270 9.18 15.96 0.34
CA THR A 270 9.01 17.25 1.03
C THR A 270 7.71 17.88 0.54
N VAL A 271 6.73 18.03 1.43
CA VAL A 271 5.37 18.48 1.11
C VAL A 271 5.17 19.91 1.60
N LYS A 272 4.62 20.78 0.76
CA LYS A 272 4.28 22.16 1.11
C LYS A 272 2.79 22.41 0.94
N VAL A 273 2.21 23.16 1.87
CA VAL A 273 0.87 23.75 1.70
C VAL A 273 1.02 25.01 0.85
N THR A 274 0.35 25.05 -0.30
CA THR A 274 0.39 26.20 -1.22
C THR A 274 -0.88 27.05 -1.17
N SER A 275 -1.97 26.51 -0.62
CA SER A 275 -3.21 27.23 -0.33
C SER A 275 -3.93 26.58 0.85
N ASN A 276 -4.39 27.38 1.82
CA ASN A 276 -5.10 26.88 2.99
C ASN A 276 -6.53 26.38 2.72
N GLY A 277 -7.06 26.61 1.51
CA GLY A 277 -8.42 26.21 1.16
C GLY A 277 -9.49 26.86 2.03
N SER A 278 -10.57 26.13 2.28
CA SER A 278 -11.68 26.54 3.16
C SER A 278 -11.44 26.17 4.63
N ALA A 279 -10.23 25.70 4.99
CA ALA A 279 -9.91 25.42 6.37
C ALA A 279 -9.99 26.72 7.17
N SER A 280 -10.97 26.80 8.06
CA SER A 280 -11.26 27.97 8.87
C SER A 280 -10.00 28.42 9.60
N THR A 281 -9.54 29.64 9.33
CA THR A 281 -8.65 30.38 10.22
C THR A 281 -9.36 30.55 11.56
N SER A 282 -9.09 29.66 12.51
CA SER A 282 -9.45 29.88 13.91
C SER A 282 -8.55 30.99 14.46
N SER A 283 -8.89 32.24 14.14
CA SER A 283 -8.43 33.39 14.90
C SER A 283 -8.89 33.19 16.33
N ALA A 284 -7.92 33.04 17.24
CA ALA A 284 -8.16 32.96 18.67
C ALA A 284 -8.95 34.19 19.12
N ASN A 285 -10.20 33.99 19.54
CA ASN A 285 -10.84 34.87 20.49
C ASN A 285 -11.70 34.02 21.41
N GLU A 286 -11.40 34.08 22.70
CA GLU A 286 -12.11 33.40 23.77
C GLU A 286 -13.60 33.80 23.79
N SER A 287 -14.51 32.82 23.87
CA SER A 287 -15.56 32.74 24.91
C SER A 287 -16.61 31.66 24.61
N THR A 288 -16.76 30.76 25.59
CA THR A 288 -17.97 30.02 26.02
C THR A 288 -18.95 29.40 25.00
N ALA A 289 -18.94 28.07 24.90
CA ALA A 289 -20.02 27.13 25.28
C ALA A 289 -19.85 25.77 24.57
N PRO A 290 -20.21 24.62 25.19
CA PRO A 290 -20.15 23.34 24.50
C PRO A 290 -21.38 23.19 23.61
N SER A 291 -21.18 23.10 22.30
CA SER A 291 -22.24 22.73 21.37
C SER A 291 -21.84 21.42 20.68
N SER A 292 -22.40 20.33 21.20
CA SER A 292 -22.36 19.02 20.57
C SER A 292 -23.21 19.05 19.30
N THR A 293 -22.57 19.29 18.16
CA THR A 293 -23.24 19.19 16.86
C THR A 293 -23.10 17.77 16.35
N PHE A 294 -24.15 16.96 16.56
CA PHE A 294 -24.37 15.75 15.77
C PHE A 294 -24.48 16.15 14.30
N MET A 295 -23.59 15.65 13.44
CA MET A 295 -23.83 15.71 12.00
C MET A 295 -25.06 14.86 11.69
N THR A 296 -26.15 15.50 11.28
CA THR A 296 -27.31 14.79 10.73
C THR A 296 -26.92 14.15 9.41
N LEU A 297 -26.87 12.81 9.41
CA LEU A 297 -26.77 11.97 8.23
C LEU A 297 -28.00 12.24 7.33
N GLN A 298 -27.84 13.07 6.31
CA GLN A 298 -28.82 13.17 5.23
C GLN A 298 -28.70 11.91 4.37
N ALA A 299 -29.40 10.85 4.79
CA ALA A 299 -29.61 9.66 3.99
C ALA A 299 -30.42 10.05 2.75
N LYS A 300 -29.75 10.37 1.65
CA LYS A 300 -30.36 10.29 0.33
C LYS A 300 -30.52 8.81 0.01
N THR A 301 -31.73 8.32 0.18
CA THR A 301 -32.16 6.99 -0.26
C THR A 301 -31.92 6.87 -1.77
N LEU A 302 -30.81 6.25 -2.15
CA LEU A 302 -30.64 5.70 -3.49
C LEU A 302 -31.11 4.24 -3.42
N VAL A 303 -32.27 3.98 -4.03
CA VAL A 303 -32.78 2.62 -4.22
C VAL A 303 -31.85 1.92 -5.21
N ILE A 304 -30.85 1.22 -4.70
CA ILE A 304 -30.06 0.28 -5.52
C ILE A 304 -30.89 -1.00 -5.57
N ALA A 305 -31.33 -1.36 -6.78
CA ALA A 305 -31.90 -2.67 -7.04
C ALA A 305 -30.81 -3.73 -6.77
N SER A 306 -30.85 -4.33 -5.59
CA SER A 306 -30.00 -5.45 -5.22
C SER A 306 -30.45 -6.69 -6.00
N THR A 307 -29.73 -7.09 -7.05
CA THR A 307 -29.75 -8.49 -7.45
C THR A 307 -28.95 -9.28 -6.42
N VAL A 308 -29.66 -9.78 -5.41
CA VAL A 308 -29.14 -10.72 -4.43
C VAL A 308 -28.83 -12.03 -5.16
N LEU A 309 -27.55 -12.26 -5.49
CA LEU A 309 -27.11 -13.61 -5.80
C LEU A 309 -26.93 -14.35 -4.48
N SER A 310 -28.00 -15.01 -4.06
CA SER A 310 -28.06 -15.85 -2.87
C SER A 310 -27.16 -17.07 -3.07
N VAL A 311 -25.97 -17.08 -2.46
CA VAL A 311 -25.23 -18.35 -2.26
C VAL A 311 -25.79 -18.98 -1.00
N ALA A 312 -26.76 -19.88 -1.17
CA ALA A 312 -27.24 -20.74 -0.11
C ALA A 312 -26.14 -21.76 0.21
N ILE A 313 -25.48 -21.58 1.36
CA ILE A 313 -24.81 -22.69 2.04
C ILE A 313 -25.87 -23.35 2.92
N ALA A 314 -26.39 -24.47 2.46
CA ALA A 314 -27.12 -25.41 3.31
C ALA A 314 -26.85 -26.84 2.85
N SER A 315 -25.94 -27.47 3.60
CA SER A 315 -25.94 -28.88 4.02
C SER A 315 -25.97 -29.98 2.97
N LEU A 316 -24.89 -30.77 2.92
CA LEU A 316 -25.02 -32.23 2.88
C LEU A 316 -23.77 -32.89 3.50
N LEU A 317 -24.00 -33.60 4.62
CA LEU A 317 -23.24 -34.71 5.22
C LEU A 317 -21.70 -34.67 5.19
#